data_AF-X1UJL4-F1
#
_entry.id   AF-X1UJL4-F1
#
_cell.length_a   1.000
_cell.length_b   1.000
_cell.length_c   1.000
_cell.angle_alpha   90.00
_cell.angle_beta   90.00
_cell.angle_gamma   90.00
#
_symmetry.space_group_name_H-M   'P 1'
#
loop_
_entity.id
_entity.type
_entity.pdbx_description
1 polymer ?
#
loop_
_entity_poly.entity_id
_entity_poly.type
_entity_poly.pdbx_seq_one_letter_code
_entity_poly.pdbx_strand_id
1 'polypeptide(L)'
;MPVVFLGFLAFAIIETYWGSDVIFTSESGPGAMFAPLFLSLGIGLLVGFLVQRSRMCTVGGWRDLILIRDTHLFTGLFLVIVVGMITNYIVGNFAEGGLVVGGNDVVYSWGFTGQPVAHDDHLWNFLGMALAGLAFIMGGACPLRQTVLAGEGDTDAGIWILGLIAGAAVSHNFLIASTPSGHSTWGPLAVIIGIVFCRK
;
A
#
# COMPACT_ATOMS: atom_id res chain seq x y z
N MET A 1 7.58 -12.62 -13.27
CA MET A 1 7.07 -12.13 -11.96
C MET A 1 6.41 -13.21 -11.11
N PRO A 2 5.55 -14.13 -11.64
CA PRO A 2 4.93 -15.17 -10.81
C PRO A 2 5.92 -16.01 -10.02
N VAL A 3 7.08 -16.32 -10.63
CA VAL A 3 8.17 -17.07 -9.98
C VAL A 3 8.76 -16.34 -8.76
N VAL A 4 8.86 -15.00 -8.81
CA VAL A 4 9.39 -14.19 -7.70
C VAL A 4 8.39 -14.18 -6.54
N PHE A 5 7.11 -13.99 -6.83
CA PHE A 5 6.05 -14.06 -5.81
C PHE A 5 5.85 -15.46 -5.23
N LEU A 6 6.02 -16.51 -6.04
CA LEU A 6 6.06 -17.89 -5.55
C LEU A 6 7.29 -18.14 -4.67
N GLY A 7 8.42 -17.52 -4.99
CA GLY A 7 9.60 -17.50 -4.11
C GLY A 7 9.29 -16.87 -2.76
N PHE A 8 8.68 -15.68 -2.73
CA PHE A 8 8.25 -15.05 -1.47
C PHE A 8 7.23 -15.89 -0.71
N LEU A 9 6.30 -16.55 -1.39
CA LEU A 9 5.34 -17.48 -0.76
C LEU A 9 6.06 -18.69 -0.16
N ALA A 10 7.04 -19.26 -0.85
CA ALA A 10 7.82 -20.38 -0.35
C ALA A 10 8.58 -19.99 0.92
N PHE A 11 9.20 -18.80 0.95
CA PHE A 11 9.83 -18.28 2.15
C PHE A 11 8.84 -18.10 3.30
N ALA A 12 7.65 -17.53 3.05
CA ALA A 12 6.63 -17.36 4.08
C ALA A 12 6.11 -18.70 4.66
N ILE A 13 5.97 -19.73 3.83
CA ILE A 13 5.59 -21.09 4.26
C ILE A 13 6.72 -21.71 5.10
N ILE A 14 7.98 -21.56 4.68
CA ILE A 14 9.13 -22.09 5.42
C ILE A 14 9.21 -21.43 6.79
N GLU A 15 9.07 -20.11 6.88
CA GLU A 15 9.07 -19.39 8.17
C GLU A 15 7.92 -19.84 9.08
N THR A 16 6.69 -19.91 8.57
CA THR A 16 5.49 -20.26 9.36
C THR A 16 5.52 -21.70 9.89
N TYR A 17 6.02 -22.65 9.09
CA TYR A 17 5.95 -24.09 9.41
C TYR A 17 7.25 -24.69 9.94
N TRP A 18 8.40 -24.14 9.55
CA TRP A 18 9.72 -24.70 9.85
C TRP A 18 10.53 -23.83 10.82
N GLY A 19 10.04 -22.63 11.17
CA GLY A 19 10.60 -21.81 12.24
C GLY A 19 12.03 -21.35 11.98
N SER A 20 12.38 -21.06 10.72
CA SER A 20 13.71 -20.60 10.35
C SER A 20 13.80 -19.08 10.31
N ASP A 21 14.69 -18.48 11.10
CA ASP A 21 14.99 -17.03 11.13
C ASP A 21 15.80 -16.56 9.89
N VAL A 22 15.36 -16.96 8.69
CA VAL A 22 16.06 -16.60 7.43
C VAL A 22 15.73 -15.16 7.01
N ILE A 23 14.66 -14.58 7.57
CA ILE A 23 14.18 -13.22 7.29
C ILE A 23 14.02 -12.47 8.63
N PHE A 24 14.35 -11.17 8.65
CA PHE A 24 14.08 -10.32 9.81
C PHE A 24 12.57 -10.08 9.93
N THR A 25 11.92 -10.81 10.83
CA THR A 25 10.51 -10.59 11.18
C THR A 25 10.40 -9.35 12.06
N SER A 26 9.49 -8.43 11.73
CA SER A 26 9.28 -7.23 12.53
C SER A 26 8.60 -7.62 13.84
N GLU A 27 9.28 -7.42 14.98
CA GLU A 27 8.71 -7.68 16.31
C GLU A 27 7.64 -6.65 16.71
N SER A 28 7.63 -5.49 16.06
CA SER A 28 6.70 -4.39 16.33
C SER A 28 6.27 -3.66 15.06
N GLY A 29 5.13 -2.97 15.13
CA GLY A 29 4.57 -2.20 14.02
C GLY A 29 3.59 -2.99 13.13
N PRO A 30 3.08 -2.38 12.06
CA PRO A 30 2.03 -2.97 11.21
C PRO A 30 2.50 -4.22 10.47
N GLY A 31 3.80 -4.40 10.25
CA GLY A 31 4.38 -5.61 9.68
C GLY A 31 4.30 -6.84 10.60
N ALA A 32 4.13 -6.63 11.92
CA ALA A 32 3.94 -7.70 12.90
C ALA A 32 2.47 -8.17 12.99
N MET A 33 1.53 -7.38 12.46
CA MET A 33 0.10 -7.70 12.44
C MET A 33 -0.20 -8.58 11.21
N PHE A 34 0.08 -9.88 11.31
CA PHE A 34 -0.17 -10.82 10.21
C PHE A 34 -1.53 -11.50 10.34
N ALA A 35 -2.22 -11.65 9.21
CA ALA A 35 -3.39 -12.51 9.08
C ALA A 35 -2.96 -13.96 8.81
N PRO A 36 -3.79 -14.97 9.15
CA PRO A 36 -3.51 -16.37 8.81
C PRO A 36 -3.21 -16.53 7.31
N LEU A 37 -2.09 -17.19 6.98
CA LEU A 37 -1.51 -17.24 5.62
C LEU A 37 -2.51 -17.71 4.54
N PHE A 38 -3.29 -18.76 4.83
CA PHE A 38 -4.27 -19.26 3.86
C PHE A 38 -5.45 -18.32 3.65
N LEU A 39 -5.84 -17.59 4.70
CA LEU A 39 -6.94 -16.63 4.60
C LEU A 39 -6.50 -15.43 3.76
N SER A 40 -5.29 -14.90 3.98
CA SER A 40 -4.75 -13.81 3.16
C SER A 40 -4.51 -14.23 1.71
N LEU A 41 -4.05 -15.46 1.46
CA LEU A 41 -3.90 -16.00 0.11
C LEU A 41 -5.25 -16.16 -0.61
N GLY A 42 -6.25 -16.71 0.08
CA GLY A 42 -7.59 -16.88 -0.49
C GLY A 42 -8.26 -15.55 -0.84
N ILE A 43 -8.20 -14.58 0.06
CA ILE A 43 -8.73 -13.22 -0.17
C ILE A 43 -7.92 -12.52 -1.27
N GLY A 44 -6.59 -12.62 -1.24
CA GLY A 44 -5.70 -12.01 -2.24
C GLY A 44 -5.96 -12.53 -3.65
N LEU A 45 -6.19 -13.84 -3.81
CA LEU A 45 -6.52 -14.44 -5.11
C LEU A 45 -7.91 -14.01 -5.61
N LEU A 46 -8.89 -13.94 -4.71
CA LEU A 46 -10.23 -13.46 -5.03
C LEU A 46 -10.22 -11.98 -5.45
N VAL A 47 -9.56 -11.11 -4.67
CA VAL A 47 -9.43 -9.68 -4.98
C VAL A 47 -8.62 -9.49 -6.26
N GLY A 48 -7.51 -10.21 -6.43
CA GLY A 48 -6.70 -10.18 -7.65
C GLY A 48 -7.52 -10.51 -8.90
N PHE A 49 -8.33 -11.56 -8.85
CA PHE A 49 -9.23 -11.94 -9.95
C PHE A 49 -10.26 -10.83 -10.27
N LEU A 50 -10.87 -10.23 -9.24
CA LEU A 50 -11.85 -9.14 -9.42
C LEU A 50 -11.21 -7.87 -10.01
N VAL A 51 -10.03 -7.48 -9.51
CA VAL A 51 -9.29 -6.30 -9.97
C VAL A 51 -8.79 -6.50 -11.40
N GLN A 52 -8.33 -7.72 -11.73
CA GLN A 52 -7.93 -8.08 -13.09
C GLN A 52 -9.10 -7.93 -14.07
N ARG A 53 -10.25 -8.52 -13.75
CA ARG A 53 -11.44 -8.48 -14.61
C ARG A 53 -12.02 -7.08 -14.76
N SER A 54 -12.05 -6.29 -13.68
CA SER A 54 -12.58 -4.93 -13.70
C SER A 54 -11.62 -3.91 -14.32
N ARG A 55 -10.34 -4.29 -14.54
CA ARG A 55 -9.28 -3.38 -15.01
C ARG A 55 -9.21 -2.09 -14.19
N MET A 56 -9.41 -2.22 -12.88
CA MET A 56 -9.48 -1.08 -11.98
C MET A 56 -8.17 -0.29 -12.01
N CYS A 57 -8.28 1.01 -12.28
CA CYS A 57 -7.16 1.95 -12.25
C CYS A 57 -7.62 3.23 -11.55
N THR A 58 -7.03 3.54 -10.40
CA THR A 58 -7.40 4.73 -9.61
C THR A 58 -7.06 6.02 -10.35
N VAL A 59 -5.92 6.07 -11.04
CA VAL A 59 -5.50 7.21 -11.86
C VAL A 59 -6.40 7.35 -13.10
N GLY A 60 -6.71 6.23 -13.76
CA GLY A 60 -7.62 6.18 -14.90
C GLY A 60 -9.02 6.65 -14.54
N GLY A 61 -9.53 6.27 -13.36
CA GLY A 61 -10.84 6.72 -12.88
C GLY A 61 -10.97 8.24 -12.77
N TRP A 62 -9.95 8.92 -12.23
CA TRP A 62 -9.93 10.38 -12.17
C TRP A 62 -9.78 11.03 -13.55
N ARG A 63 -8.89 10.49 -14.40
CA ARG A 63 -8.70 10.97 -15.77
C ARG A 63 -9.99 10.86 -16.58
N ASP A 64 -10.63 9.70 -16.55
CA ASP A 64 -11.81 9.39 -17.36
C ASP A 64 -13.02 10.20 -16.87
N LEU A 65 -13.14 10.43 -15.55
CA LEU A 65 -14.16 11.32 -14.99
C LEU A 65 -14.02 12.77 -15.48
N ILE A 66 -12.80 13.32 -15.43
CA ILE A 66 -12.56 14.75 -15.72
C ILE A 66 -12.52 15.03 -17.23
N LEU A 67 -11.79 14.21 -17.99
CA LEU A 67 -11.49 14.46 -19.40
C LEU A 67 -12.49 13.80 -20.35
N ILE A 68 -12.78 12.51 -20.14
CA ILE A 68 -13.63 11.69 -21.02
C ILE A 68 -15.11 11.79 -20.63
N ARG A 69 -15.37 12.17 -19.37
CA ARG A 69 -16.68 12.16 -18.71
C ARG A 69 -17.31 10.76 -18.66
N ASP A 70 -16.48 9.74 -18.51
CA ASP A 70 -16.90 8.37 -18.26
C ASP A 70 -16.76 8.05 -16.77
N THR A 71 -17.87 7.64 -16.15
CA THR A 71 -17.95 7.34 -14.71
C THR A 71 -17.73 5.86 -14.40
N HIS A 72 -17.55 4.99 -15.39
CA HIS A 72 -17.45 3.54 -15.20
C HIS A 72 -16.31 3.17 -14.23
N LEU A 73 -15.09 3.63 -14.51
CA LEU A 73 -13.93 3.35 -13.64
C LEU A 73 -14.03 4.08 -12.29
N PHE A 74 -14.57 5.29 -12.29
CA PHE A 74 -14.76 6.08 -11.07
C PHE A 74 -15.76 5.44 -10.10
N THR A 75 -16.82 4.82 -10.61
CA THR A 75 -17.82 4.12 -9.80
C THR A 75 -17.18 2.97 -9.01
N GLY A 76 -16.24 2.24 -9.63
CA GLY A 76 -15.47 1.20 -8.93
C GLY A 76 -14.62 1.78 -7.79
N LEU A 77 -13.93 2.89 -8.02
CA LEU A 77 -13.15 3.58 -6.97
C LEU A 77 -14.05 4.06 -5.82
N PHE A 78 -15.18 4.68 -6.16
CA PHE A 78 -16.15 5.15 -5.18
C PHE A 78 -16.70 3.99 -4.34
N LEU A 79 -17.00 2.85 -4.97
CA LEU A 79 -17.50 1.67 -4.28
C LEU A 79 -16.46 1.10 -3.29
N VAL A 80 -15.17 1.08 -3.64
CA VAL A 80 -14.11 0.66 -2.70
C VAL A 80 -14.06 1.58 -1.47
N ILE A 81 -14.20 2.89 -1.65
CA ILE A 81 -14.23 3.85 -0.54
C ILE A 81 -15.46 3.61 0.34
N VAL A 82 -16.64 3.51 -0.26
CA VAL A 82 -17.90 3.33 0.48
C VAL A 82 -17.94 1.99 1.22
N VAL A 83 -17.58 0.88 0.54
CA VAL A 83 -17.51 -0.44 1.18
C VAL A 83 -16.45 -0.44 2.27
N GLY A 84 -15.29 0.16 2.03
CA GLY A 84 -14.26 0.33 3.06
C GLY A 84 -14.80 1.05 4.30
N MET A 85 -15.49 2.18 4.13
CA MET A 85 -16.11 2.90 5.25
C MET A 85 -17.16 2.04 5.98
N ILE A 86 -18.03 1.35 5.25
CA ILE A 86 -19.06 0.48 5.83
C ILE A 86 -18.42 -0.68 6.61
N THR A 87 -17.42 -1.35 6.05
CA THR A 87 -16.70 -2.43 6.71
C THR A 87 -16.01 -1.91 7.96
N ASN A 88 -15.34 -0.75 7.90
CA ASN A 88 -14.75 -0.11 9.08
C ASN A 88 -15.81 0.18 10.16
N TYR A 89 -17.02 0.61 9.75
CA TYR A 89 -18.12 0.85 10.68
C TYR A 89 -18.64 -0.42 11.34
N ILE A 90 -18.87 -1.48 10.56
CA ILE A 90 -19.32 -2.77 11.09
C ILE A 90 -18.29 -3.37 12.06
N VAL A 91 -17.00 -3.23 11.75
CA VAL A 91 -15.92 -3.73 12.60
C VAL A 91 -15.79 -2.91 13.90
N GLY A 92 -16.35 -1.70 13.96
CA GLY A 92 -16.33 -0.86 15.17
C GLY A 92 -15.16 0.13 15.22
N ASN A 93 -14.47 0.36 14.11
CA ASN A 93 -13.37 1.33 13.99
C ASN A 93 -13.77 2.78 14.35
N PHE A 94 -15.08 3.12 14.31
CA PHE A 94 -15.59 4.46 14.66
C PHE A 94 -16.09 4.59 16.11
N ALA A 95 -15.88 3.61 16.99
CA ALA A 95 -16.21 3.77 18.41
C ALA A 95 -15.31 4.82 19.07
N GLU A 96 -15.79 5.50 20.13
CA GLU A 96 -15.05 6.57 20.86
C GLU A 96 -13.69 6.11 21.46
N GLY A 97 -13.41 4.80 21.49
CA GLY A 97 -12.12 4.21 21.88
C GLY A 97 -11.27 3.62 20.75
N GLY A 98 -11.73 3.73 19.48
CA GLY A 98 -11.13 3.08 18.31
C GLY A 98 -11.20 1.55 18.33
N LEU A 99 -10.80 0.90 17.23
CA LEU A 99 -10.75 -0.57 17.20
C LEU A 99 -9.48 -1.08 17.86
N VAL A 100 -9.66 -1.97 18.82
CA VAL A 100 -8.56 -2.69 19.47
C VAL A 100 -8.58 -4.14 18.99
N VAL A 101 -7.60 -4.52 18.14
CA VAL A 101 -7.42 -5.92 17.72
C VAL A 101 -6.17 -6.46 18.40
N GLY A 102 -6.33 -7.33 19.40
CA GLY A 102 -5.22 -8.12 19.97
C GLY A 102 -4.22 -7.34 20.84
N GLY A 103 -4.64 -6.37 21.65
CA GLY A 103 -3.77 -5.61 22.54
C GLY A 103 -4.48 -4.46 23.25
N ASN A 104 -3.75 -3.42 23.69
CA ASN A 104 -4.30 -2.11 24.10
C ASN A 104 -4.14 -1.05 22.99
N ASP A 105 -3.64 -1.45 21.81
CA ASP A 105 -3.29 -0.52 20.74
C ASP A 105 -4.51 -0.25 19.86
N VAL A 106 -4.84 1.02 19.71
CA VAL A 106 -5.90 1.50 18.83
C VAL A 106 -5.42 1.38 17.38
N VAL A 107 -5.99 0.44 16.64
CA VAL A 107 -5.66 0.16 15.23
C VAL A 107 -6.17 1.28 14.33
N TYR A 108 -7.30 1.88 14.65
CA TYR A 108 -7.84 3.02 13.93
C TYR A 108 -8.71 3.86 14.86
N SER A 109 -8.48 5.17 14.84
CA SER A 109 -9.32 6.17 15.49
C SER A 109 -9.93 7.09 14.44
N TRP A 110 -11.07 7.71 14.74
CA TRP A 110 -11.61 8.74 13.88
C TRP A 110 -10.85 10.05 14.14
N GLY A 111 -10.06 10.51 13.16
CA GLY A 111 -9.26 11.72 13.29
C GLY A 111 -8.00 11.70 12.42
N PHE A 112 -7.25 12.79 12.42
CA PHE A 112 -5.94 12.85 11.76
C PHE A 112 -4.78 12.40 12.67
N THR A 113 -5.00 12.45 13.98
CA THR A 113 -3.96 12.21 15.00
C THR A 113 -3.90 10.76 15.44
N GLY A 114 -2.68 10.22 15.55
CA GLY A 114 -2.45 8.87 16.08
C GLY A 114 -2.88 7.74 15.13
N GLN A 115 -2.89 8.01 13.81
CA GLN A 115 -3.15 6.98 12.80
C GLN A 115 -1.94 6.05 12.64
N PRO A 116 -2.14 4.74 12.41
CA PRO A 116 -1.03 3.86 12.09
C PRO A 116 -0.42 4.27 10.74
N VAL A 117 0.92 4.25 10.65
CA VAL A 117 1.70 4.54 9.42
C VAL A 117 1.67 6.01 8.95
N ALA A 118 0.72 6.84 9.40
CA ALA A 118 0.65 8.26 9.06
C ALA A 118 1.13 9.14 10.23
N HIS A 119 1.77 10.26 9.91
CA HIS A 119 2.17 11.28 10.88
C HIS A 119 1.29 12.52 10.76
N ASP A 120 1.33 13.41 11.75
CA ASP A 120 0.47 14.60 11.78
C ASP A 120 1.02 15.79 10.95
N ASP A 121 2.27 15.70 10.46
CA ASP A 121 2.82 16.75 9.60
C ASP A 121 2.15 16.77 8.22
N HIS A 122 1.15 17.63 8.08
CA HIS A 122 0.35 17.79 6.87
C HIS A 122 1.17 18.21 5.64
N LEU A 123 2.25 18.98 5.83
CA LEU A 123 3.06 19.48 4.71
C LEU A 123 3.83 18.32 4.06
N TRP A 124 4.53 17.53 4.86
CA TRP A 124 5.31 16.40 4.35
C TRP A 124 4.43 15.24 3.88
N ASN A 125 3.25 15.05 4.48
CA ASN A 125 2.26 14.11 3.96
C ASN A 125 1.78 14.51 2.56
N PHE A 126 1.42 15.78 2.38
CA PHE A 126 0.96 16.28 1.10
C PHE A 126 2.06 16.17 0.03
N LEU A 127 3.28 16.64 0.33
CA LEU A 127 4.40 16.60 -0.60
C LEU A 127 4.85 15.16 -0.90
N GLY A 128 4.83 14.26 0.09
CA GLY A 128 5.13 12.85 -0.09
C GLY A 128 4.12 12.15 -1.01
N MET A 129 2.82 12.39 -0.80
CA MET A 129 1.78 11.83 -1.67
C MET A 129 1.77 12.47 -3.06
N ALA A 130 2.15 13.75 -3.18
CA ALA A 130 2.34 14.40 -4.49
C ALA A 130 3.50 13.75 -5.26
N LEU A 131 4.63 13.48 -4.59
CA LEU A 131 5.75 12.74 -5.18
C LEU A 131 5.33 11.33 -5.62
N ALA A 132 4.61 10.59 -4.75
CA ALA A 132 4.09 9.27 -5.11
C ALA A 132 3.21 9.33 -6.36
N GLY A 133 2.30 10.31 -6.43
CA GLY A 133 1.48 10.55 -7.62
C GLY A 133 2.30 10.80 -8.88
N LEU A 134 3.33 11.67 -8.81
CA LEU A 134 4.23 11.93 -9.94
C LEU A 134 4.97 10.66 -10.39
N ALA A 135 5.55 9.91 -9.45
CA ALA A 135 6.26 8.67 -9.74
C ALA A 135 5.34 7.60 -10.35
N PHE A 136 4.08 7.50 -9.88
CA PHE A 136 3.10 6.55 -10.42
C PHE A 136 2.65 6.92 -11.83
N ILE A 137 2.55 8.21 -12.15
CA ILE A 137 2.27 8.68 -13.52
C ILE A 137 3.45 8.32 -14.44
N MET A 138 4.70 8.54 -14.01
CA MET A 138 5.87 8.13 -14.79
C MET A 138 5.95 6.61 -14.99
N GLY A 139 5.56 5.85 -13.97
CA GLY A 139 5.48 4.38 -14.05
C GLY A 139 4.36 3.87 -14.96
N GLY A 140 3.40 4.71 -15.36
CA GLY A 140 2.28 4.34 -16.23
C GLY A 140 1.06 3.75 -15.52
N ALA A 141 1.11 3.55 -14.19
CA ALA A 141 -0.02 3.05 -13.40
C ALA A 141 0.22 3.18 -11.89
N CYS A 142 -0.85 3.09 -11.11
CA CYS A 142 -0.76 2.98 -9.65
C CYS A 142 -0.25 1.60 -9.21
N PRO A 143 0.27 1.45 -7.97
CA PRO A 143 0.84 0.19 -7.49
C PRO A 143 -0.07 -1.02 -7.67
N LEU A 144 -1.38 -0.84 -7.44
CA LEU A 144 -2.38 -1.90 -7.61
C LEU A 144 -2.52 -2.36 -9.06
N ARG A 145 -2.49 -1.44 -10.03
CA ARG A 145 -2.60 -1.82 -11.45
C ARG A 145 -1.30 -2.46 -11.92
N GLN A 146 -0.15 -1.99 -11.44
CA GLN A 146 1.14 -2.59 -11.74
C GLN A 146 1.25 -4.03 -11.24
N THR A 147 0.78 -4.32 -10.01
CA THR A 147 0.79 -5.69 -9.47
C THR A 147 -0.05 -6.65 -10.29
N VAL A 148 -1.21 -6.20 -10.79
CA VAL A 148 -2.04 -7.00 -11.70
C VAL A 148 -1.37 -7.20 -13.06
N LEU A 149 -0.82 -6.16 -13.68
CA LEU A 149 -0.11 -6.24 -14.96
C LEU A 149 1.09 -7.20 -14.89
N ALA A 150 1.86 -7.11 -13.81
CA ALA A 150 2.96 -8.05 -13.54
C ALA A 150 2.48 -9.50 -13.41
N GLY A 151 1.26 -9.71 -12.89
CA GLY A 151 0.59 -11.02 -12.85
C GLY A 151 0.09 -11.48 -14.22
N GLU A 152 -0.30 -10.56 -15.11
CA GLU A 152 -0.69 -10.84 -16.50
C GLU A 152 0.49 -11.17 -17.42
N GLY A 153 1.73 -10.98 -16.95
CA GLY A 153 2.96 -11.29 -17.69
C GLY A 153 3.68 -10.07 -18.25
N ASP A 154 3.25 -8.86 -17.89
CA ASP A 154 3.95 -7.62 -18.25
C ASP A 154 5.28 -7.52 -17.48
N THR A 155 6.39 -7.57 -18.21
CA THR A 155 7.73 -7.50 -17.64
C THR A 155 8.10 -6.12 -17.15
N ASP A 156 7.57 -5.06 -17.78
CA ASP A 156 7.87 -3.68 -17.42
C ASP A 156 7.21 -3.33 -16.09
N ALA A 157 5.93 -3.73 -15.94
CA ALA A 157 5.23 -3.67 -14.65
C ALA A 157 5.96 -4.46 -13.55
N GLY A 158 6.53 -5.61 -13.92
CA GLY A 158 7.34 -6.42 -13.02
C GLY A 158 8.60 -5.71 -12.51
N ILE A 159 9.37 -5.10 -13.40
CA ILE A 159 10.57 -4.33 -13.04
C ILE A 159 10.18 -3.14 -12.16
N TRP A 160 9.07 -2.47 -12.48
CA TRP A 160 8.56 -1.36 -11.69
C TRP A 160 8.25 -1.76 -10.24
N ILE A 161 7.60 -2.92 -10.02
CA ILE A 161 7.32 -3.43 -8.67
C ILE A 161 8.61 -3.79 -7.93
N LEU A 162 9.57 -4.42 -8.60
CA LEU A 162 10.87 -4.70 -7.99
C LEU A 162 11.58 -3.42 -7.56
N GLY A 163 11.50 -2.35 -8.37
CA GLY A 163 11.97 -1.02 -8.01
C GLY A 163 11.25 -0.45 -6.80
N LEU A 164 9.93 -0.62 -6.70
CA LEU A 164 9.14 -0.19 -5.55
C LEU A 164 9.53 -0.95 -4.26
N ILE A 165 9.75 -2.27 -4.35
CA ILE A 165 10.21 -3.10 -3.23
C ILE A 165 11.63 -2.67 -2.80
N ALA A 166 12.55 -2.48 -3.75
CA ALA A 166 13.91 -2.03 -3.46
C ALA A 166 13.91 -0.63 -2.83
N GLY A 167 13.08 0.29 -3.34
CA GLY A 167 12.91 1.62 -2.79
C GLY A 167 12.34 1.60 -1.36
N ALA A 168 11.37 0.73 -1.08
CA ALA A 168 10.86 0.52 0.28
C ALA A 168 11.97 -0.01 1.20
N ALA A 169 12.75 -1.01 0.76
CA ALA A 169 13.86 -1.55 1.52
C ALA A 169 14.90 -0.45 1.86
N VAL A 170 15.30 0.37 0.88
CA VAL A 170 16.19 1.51 1.11
C VAL A 170 15.56 2.50 2.12
N SER A 171 14.27 2.80 1.96
CA SER A 171 13.61 3.79 2.82
C SER A 171 13.55 3.36 4.29
N HIS A 172 13.32 2.07 4.55
CA HIS A 172 13.28 1.51 5.89
C HIS A 172 14.68 1.31 6.51
N ASN A 173 15.72 1.05 5.71
CA ASN A 173 17.09 0.85 6.22
C ASN A 173 17.86 2.16 6.43
N PHE A 174 17.61 3.20 5.64
CA PHE A 174 18.34 4.48 5.69
C PHE A 174 17.61 5.58 6.48
N LEU A 175 16.65 5.22 7.36
CA LEU A 175 15.90 6.16 8.20
C LEU A 175 15.19 7.26 7.40
N ILE A 176 14.66 6.90 6.22
CA ILE A 176 13.88 7.80 5.37
C ILE A 176 12.38 7.60 5.64
N ALA A 177 11.97 6.37 5.98
CA ALA A 177 10.60 6.06 6.33
C ALA A 177 10.14 6.84 7.58
N SER A 178 8.99 7.50 7.47
CA SER A 178 8.36 8.21 8.59
C SER A 178 7.64 7.25 9.53
N THR A 179 7.40 7.71 10.77
CA THR A 179 6.69 6.97 11.82
C THR A 179 5.48 7.77 12.30
N PRO A 180 4.53 7.17 13.04
CA PRO A 180 3.40 7.92 13.61
C PRO A 180 3.83 9.09 14.51
N SER A 181 5.04 9.02 15.08
CA SER A 181 5.63 10.09 15.90
C SER A 181 6.14 11.30 15.11
N GLY A 182 6.18 11.25 13.77
CA GLY A 182 6.63 12.36 12.93
C GLY A 182 7.36 11.95 11.66
N HIS A 183 7.72 12.94 10.85
CA HIS A 183 8.58 12.72 9.69
C HIS A 183 10.00 12.36 10.15
N SER A 184 10.67 11.49 9.39
CA SER A 184 12.08 11.16 9.67
C SER A 184 12.99 12.37 9.39
N THR A 185 14.22 12.34 9.90
CA THR A 185 15.20 13.42 9.67
C THR A 185 15.55 13.56 8.18
N TRP A 186 15.60 12.45 7.44
CA TRP A 186 15.98 12.42 6.03
C TRP A 186 14.79 12.36 5.05
N GLY A 187 13.58 12.11 5.54
CA GLY A 187 12.34 12.03 4.75
C GLY A 187 12.08 13.28 3.92
N PRO A 188 12.09 14.49 4.52
CA PRO A 188 11.98 15.76 3.81
C PRO A 188 12.95 15.90 2.63
N LEU A 189 14.22 15.56 2.85
CA LEU A 189 15.26 15.66 1.82
C LEU A 189 15.00 14.68 0.67
N ALA A 190 14.61 13.44 0.99
CA ALA A 190 14.26 12.44 -0.02
C ALA A 190 13.06 12.87 -0.86
N VAL A 191 12.04 13.48 -0.25
CA VAL A 191 10.87 14.01 -0.97
C VAL A 191 11.28 15.13 -1.93
N ILE A 192 12.11 16.08 -1.48
CA ILE A 192 12.58 17.17 -2.35
C ILE A 192 13.38 16.63 -3.54
N ILE A 193 14.34 15.73 -3.30
CA ILE A 193 15.15 15.11 -4.35
C ILE A 193 14.25 14.35 -5.33
N GLY A 194 13.30 13.59 -4.83
CA GLY A 194 12.33 12.86 -5.64
C GLY A 194 11.49 13.78 -6.53
N ILE A 195 10.99 14.90 -6.00
CA ILE A 195 10.18 15.86 -6.78
C ILE A 195 11.04 16.48 -7.89
N VAL A 196 12.30 16.84 -7.60
CA VAL A 196 13.22 17.38 -8.61
C VAL A 196 13.52 16.34 -9.70
N PHE A 197 13.66 15.07 -9.33
CA PHE A 197 13.87 13.98 -10.27
C PHE A 197 12.65 13.73 -11.16
N CYS A 198 11.46 13.63 -10.56
CA CYS A 198 10.18 13.37 -11.26
C CYS A 198 9.62 14.57 -12.03
N ARG A 199 10.29 15.72 -12.01
CA ARG A 199 9.91 16.91 -12.79
C ARG A 199 10.19 16.75 -14.29
N LYS A 200 11.11 15.87 -14.67
CA LYS A 200 11.50 15.62 -16.07
C LYS A 200 10.63 14.54 -16.70
#